data_AF-A0A7S0C2W0-F1
#
_entry.id   AF-A0A7S0C2W0-F1
#
_cell.length_a   1.000
_cell.length_b   1.000
_cell.length_c   1.000
_cell.angle_alpha   90.00
_cell.angle_beta   90.00
_cell.angle_gamma   90.00
#
_symmetry.space_group_name_H-M   'P 1'
#
loop_
_entity.id
_entity.type
_entity.pdbx_description
1 polymer ?
#
loop_
_entity_poly.entity_id
_entity_poly.type
_entity_poly.pdbx_seq_one_letter_code
_entity_poly.pdbx_strand_id
1 'polypeptide(L)'
;SLEKTLADLKKGMADLAQVKERAAANSKKYDVLQEKLDNVNAQVRDRVDDRRKNKDEDRLLQAIATLKRHFPGVRGRLVDLCRPTQRRYNLAVTVAGGKDMDAIVVDKKETGFECIQYLREQRVGTATFLPLDSIQVPNPQSTDRLRGNLQSDGAKYRLCCDVISCDEEVRRAVMYAVGNTVVAE
;
A
#
# COMPACT_ATOMS: atom_id res chain seq x y z
N SER A 1 74.84 16.83 27.01
CA SER A 1 74.04 16.59 25.79
C SER A 1 73.32 15.24 25.77
N LEU A 2 72.70 14.84 26.87
CA LEU A 2 71.97 13.57 27.00
C LEU A 2 70.65 13.77 27.76
N GLU A 3 70.65 14.66 28.76
CA GLU A 3 69.41 15.08 29.44
C GLU A 3 68.45 15.84 28.51
N LYS A 4 68.99 16.68 27.61
CA LYS A 4 68.20 17.45 26.64
C LYS A 4 67.47 16.54 25.65
N THR A 5 68.16 15.51 25.14
CA THR A 5 67.56 14.51 24.24
C THR A 5 66.55 13.62 24.96
N LEU A 6 66.74 13.32 26.25
CA LEU A 6 65.78 12.59 27.07
C LEU A 6 64.50 13.41 27.35
N ALA A 7 64.64 14.71 27.57
CA ALA A 7 63.53 15.64 27.72
C ALA A 7 62.74 15.81 26.41
N ASP A 8 63.44 15.96 25.28
CA ASP A 8 62.82 16.05 23.95
C ASP A 8 62.10 14.73 23.57
N LEU A 9 62.65 13.57 23.91
CA LEU A 9 62.02 12.27 23.71
C LEU A 9 60.73 12.12 24.53
N LYS A 10 60.75 12.52 25.82
CA LYS A 10 59.55 12.52 26.67
C LYS A 10 58.46 13.44 26.12
N LYS A 11 58.85 14.61 25.63
CA LYS A 11 57.92 15.59 25.04
C LYS A 11 57.29 15.04 23.76
N GLY A 12 58.11 14.46 22.86
CA GLY A 12 57.63 13.81 21.64
C GLY A 12 56.70 12.62 21.92
N MET A 13 56.96 11.83 22.96
CA MET A 13 56.06 10.75 23.39
C MET A 13 54.70 11.28 23.91
N ALA A 14 54.70 12.37 24.67
CA ALA A 14 53.49 13.01 25.16
C ALA A 14 52.65 13.61 24.02
N ASP A 15 53.30 14.29 23.07
CA ASP A 15 52.65 14.84 21.89
C ASP A 15 52.08 13.73 21.00
N LEU A 16 52.80 12.62 20.81
CA LEU A 16 52.33 11.45 20.07
C LEU A 16 51.10 10.80 20.73
N ALA A 17 51.10 10.70 22.07
CA ALA A 17 49.95 10.19 22.82
C ALA A 17 48.72 11.10 22.65
N GLN A 18 48.91 12.42 22.76
CA GLN A 18 47.83 13.40 22.58
C GLN A 18 47.25 13.37 21.15
N VAL A 19 48.11 13.24 20.13
CA VAL A 19 47.67 13.14 18.72
C VAL A 19 46.88 11.85 18.49
N LYS A 20 47.33 10.71 19.04
CA LYS A 20 46.58 9.44 18.96
C LYS A 20 45.20 9.53 19.60
N GLU A 21 45.10 10.16 20.77
CA GLU A 21 43.82 10.33 21.47
C GLU A 21 42.87 11.24 20.70
N ARG A 22 43.36 12.36 20.13
CA ARG A 22 42.58 13.24 19.26
C ARG A 22 42.13 12.53 17.97
N ALA A 23 42.99 11.72 17.37
CA ALA A 23 42.64 10.93 16.19
C ALA A 23 41.53 9.92 16.50
N ALA A 24 41.62 9.22 17.64
CA ALA A 24 40.58 8.29 18.08
C ALA A 24 39.25 8.99 18.39
N ALA A 25 39.30 10.14 19.07
CA ALA A 25 38.11 10.95 19.34
C ALA A 25 37.46 11.50 18.07
N ASN A 26 38.27 11.94 17.10
CA ASN A 26 37.76 12.38 15.80
C ASN A 26 37.18 11.22 15.01
N SER A 27 37.82 10.04 14.98
CA SER A 27 37.25 8.85 14.32
C SER A 27 35.85 8.54 14.84
N LYS A 28 35.66 8.51 16.17
CA LYS A 28 34.34 8.30 16.77
C LYS A 28 33.33 9.37 16.35
N LYS A 29 33.75 10.63 16.26
CA LYS A 29 32.88 11.71 15.76
C LYS A 29 32.52 11.52 14.29
N TYR A 30 33.46 11.08 13.46
CA TYR A 30 33.21 10.75 12.06
C TYR A 30 32.21 9.60 11.95
N ASP A 31 32.35 8.53 12.73
CA ASP A 31 31.44 7.39 12.72
C ASP A 31 30.01 7.81 13.09
N VAL A 32 29.86 8.59 14.16
CA VAL A 32 28.55 9.13 14.59
C VAL A 32 27.96 10.07 13.54
N LEU A 33 28.80 10.88 12.89
CA LEU A 33 28.33 11.81 11.86
C LEU A 33 27.92 11.06 10.58
N GLN A 34 28.65 9.99 10.24
CA GLN A 34 28.35 9.11 9.12
C GLN A 34 27.01 8.39 9.35
N GLU A 35 26.80 7.83 10.54
CA GLU A 35 25.52 7.18 10.91
C GLU A 35 24.34 8.15 10.81
N LYS A 36 24.51 9.39 11.30
CA LYS A 36 23.49 10.44 11.16
C LYS A 36 23.21 10.79 9.71
N LEU A 37 24.25 10.88 8.88
CA LEU A 37 24.13 11.21 7.46
C LEU A 37 23.40 10.10 6.71
N ASP A 38 23.68 8.84 7.02
CA ASP A 38 22.99 7.68 6.45
C ASP A 38 21.51 7.64 6.86
N ASN A 39 21.19 7.91 8.13
CA ASN A 39 19.80 8.00 8.60
C ASN A 39 19.03 9.14 7.91
N VAL A 40 19.63 10.33 7.81
CA VAL A 40 19.00 11.46 7.10
C VAL A 40 18.79 11.13 5.62
N ASN A 41 19.76 10.50 4.96
CA ASN A 41 19.60 10.07 3.57
C ASN A 41 18.49 9.03 3.40
N ALA A 42 18.34 8.08 4.34
CA ALA A 42 17.25 7.12 4.34
C ALA A 42 15.90 7.84 4.44
N GLN A 43 15.74 8.75 5.39
CA GLN A 43 14.51 9.53 5.57
C GLN A 43 14.17 10.39 4.34
N VAL A 44 15.17 10.98 3.67
CA VAL A 44 14.95 11.74 2.45
C VAL A 44 14.45 10.84 1.32
N ARG A 45 15.02 9.64 1.17
CA ARG A 45 14.56 8.67 0.16
C ARG A 45 13.12 8.25 0.41
N ASP A 46 12.80 7.86 1.64
CA ASP A 46 11.45 7.42 2.02
C ASP A 46 10.41 8.51 1.71
N ARG A 47 10.68 9.76 2.10
CA ARG A 47 9.78 10.89 1.82
C ARG A 47 9.63 11.22 0.33
N VAL A 48 10.70 11.04 -0.45
CA VAL A 48 10.64 11.25 -1.91
C VAL A 48 9.77 10.18 -2.55
N ASP A 49 9.90 8.93 -2.11
CA ASP A 49 9.10 7.82 -2.61
C ASP A 49 7.62 7.94 -2.23
N ASP A 50 7.33 8.33 -0.99
CA ASP A 50 5.95 8.61 -0.56
C ASP A 50 5.32 9.75 -1.36
N ARG A 51 6.08 10.83 -1.62
CA ARG A 51 5.59 11.94 -2.45
C ARG A 51 5.32 11.51 -3.89
N ARG A 52 6.14 10.59 -4.44
CA ARG A 52 5.92 10.06 -5.79
C ARG A 52 4.65 9.22 -5.83
N LYS A 53 4.47 8.30 -4.87
CA LYS A 53 3.25 7.48 -4.75
C LYS A 53 1.98 8.33 -4.67
N ASN A 54 1.96 9.34 -3.81
CA ASN A 54 0.78 10.22 -3.70
C ASN A 54 0.48 10.94 -5.03
N LYS A 55 1.50 11.43 -5.74
CA LYS A 55 1.29 12.10 -7.04
C LYS A 55 0.75 11.14 -8.10
N ASP A 56 1.21 9.90 -8.11
CA ASP A 56 0.73 8.91 -9.07
C ASP A 56 -0.70 8.46 -8.72
N GLU A 57 -1.04 8.36 -7.44
CA GLU A 57 -2.41 8.14 -6.97
C GLU A 57 -3.35 9.30 -7.36
N ASP A 58 -2.94 10.54 -7.12
CA ASP A 58 -3.72 11.74 -7.52
C ASP A 58 -3.98 11.76 -9.03
N ARG A 59 -2.97 11.42 -9.84
CA ARG A 59 -3.10 11.31 -11.30
C ARG A 59 -4.07 10.21 -11.70
N LEU A 60 -4.00 9.04 -11.04
CA LEU A 60 -4.92 7.95 -11.30
C LEU A 60 -6.37 8.35 -10.97
N LEU A 61 -6.60 9.00 -9.82
CA LEU A 61 -7.92 9.50 -9.43
C LEU A 61 -8.49 10.50 -10.45
N GLN A 62 -7.66 11.43 -10.93
CA GLN A 62 -8.04 12.37 -11.99
C GLN A 62 -8.37 11.65 -13.31
N ALA A 63 -7.59 10.65 -13.68
CA ALA A 63 -7.85 9.84 -14.86
C ALA A 63 -9.15 9.06 -14.73
N ILE A 64 -9.44 8.46 -13.58
CA ILE A 64 -10.71 7.75 -13.32
C ILE A 64 -11.90 8.71 -13.42
N ALA A 65 -11.80 9.93 -12.88
CA ALA A 65 -12.85 10.93 -13.02
C ALA A 65 -13.08 11.30 -14.51
N THR A 66 -12.04 11.29 -15.31
CA THR A 66 -12.10 11.55 -16.75
C THR A 66 -12.69 10.36 -17.50
N LEU A 67 -12.28 9.13 -17.16
CA LEU A 67 -12.84 7.89 -17.70
C LEU A 67 -14.36 7.83 -17.47
N LYS A 68 -14.84 8.16 -16.27
CA LYS A 68 -16.29 8.22 -15.97
C LYS A 68 -17.07 9.19 -16.86
N ARG A 69 -16.45 10.25 -17.34
CA ARG A 69 -17.08 11.25 -18.22
C ARG A 69 -17.11 10.79 -19.68
N HIS A 70 -16.04 10.14 -20.15
CA HIS A 70 -15.94 9.69 -21.54
C HIS A 70 -16.59 8.33 -21.79
N PHE A 71 -16.58 7.45 -20.79
CA PHE A 71 -17.06 6.08 -20.87
C PHE A 71 -18.18 5.88 -19.85
N PRO A 72 -19.47 5.97 -20.26
CA PRO A 72 -20.61 5.87 -19.33
C PRO A 72 -20.71 4.49 -18.65
N GLY A 73 -20.05 3.46 -19.19
CA GLY A 73 -19.95 2.13 -18.58
C GLY A 73 -19.06 2.05 -17.34
N VAL A 74 -18.29 3.09 -17.03
CA VAL A 74 -17.38 3.12 -15.86
C VAL A 74 -18.14 3.52 -14.60
N ARG A 75 -18.23 2.61 -13.64
CA ARG A 75 -18.92 2.84 -12.36
C ARG A 75 -17.99 3.50 -11.33
N GLY A 76 -16.71 3.12 -11.31
CA GLY A 76 -15.68 3.68 -10.41
C GLY A 76 -14.91 2.62 -9.64
N ARG A 77 -14.08 3.05 -8.69
CA ARG A 77 -13.31 2.11 -7.85
C ARG A 77 -14.24 1.35 -6.90
N LEU A 78 -13.92 0.10 -6.63
CA LEU A 78 -14.71 -0.72 -5.72
C LEU A 78 -14.82 -0.11 -4.32
N VAL A 79 -13.72 0.48 -3.80
CA VAL A 79 -13.70 1.19 -2.51
C VAL A 79 -14.67 2.37 -2.42
N ASP A 80 -14.98 3.02 -3.54
CA ASP A 80 -15.93 4.13 -3.59
C ASP A 80 -17.39 3.65 -3.68
N LEU A 81 -17.58 2.41 -4.14
CA LEU A 81 -18.89 1.82 -4.48
C LEU A 81 -19.44 0.91 -3.38
N CYS A 82 -18.64 0.56 -2.37
CA CYS A 82 -19.06 -0.29 -1.28
C CYS A 82 -18.62 0.28 0.07
N ARG A 83 -19.39 -0.05 1.12
CA ARG A 83 -19.09 0.40 2.49
C ARG A 83 -19.35 -0.73 3.47
N PRO A 84 -18.46 -0.97 4.44
CA PRO A 84 -18.74 -1.88 5.54
C PRO A 84 -20.02 -1.45 6.27
N THR A 85 -20.89 -2.41 6.60
CA THR A 85 -22.15 -2.15 7.32
C THR A 85 -21.92 -1.60 8.72
N GLN A 86 -20.78 -1.92 9.32
CA GLN A 86 -20.37 -1.43 10.64
C GLN A 86 -18.87 -1.11 10.63
N ARG A 87 -18.48 -0.05 11.37
CA ARG A 87 -17.09 0.44 11.41
C ARG A 87 -16.08 -0.62 11.88
N ARG A 88 -16.50 -1.55 12.73
CA ARG A 88 -15.65 -2.66 13.21
C ARG A 88 -15.14 -3.56 12.08
N TYR A 89 -15.86 -3.61 10.96
CA TYR A 89 -15.50 -4.42 9.80
C TYR A 89 -14.61 -3.70 8.78
N ASN A 90 -14.26 -2.42 8.99
CA ASN A 90 -13.45 -1.67 8.04
C ASN A 90 -12.14 -2.39 7.68
N LEU A 91 -11.38 -2.79 8.69
CA LEU A 91 -10.11 -3.48 8.47
C LEU A 91 -10.32 -4.83 7.77
N ALA A 92 -11.30 -5.61 8.22
CA ALA A 92 -11.59 -6.92 7.64
C ALA A 92 -12.00 -6.83 6.16
N VAL A 93 -12.86 -5.85 5.81
CA VAL A 93 -13.29 -5.62 4.42
C VAL A 93 -12.13 -5.17 3.55
N THR A 94 -11.31 -4.22 4.02
CA THR A 94 -10.13 -3.76 3.27
C THR A 94 -9.12 -4.88 3.06
N VAL A 95 -8.86 -5.69 4.08
CA VAL A 95 -7.93 -6.83 3.99
C VAL A 95 -8.49 -7.92 3.08
N ALA A 96 -9.77 -8.26 3.20
CA ALA A 96 -10.42 -9.28 2.38
C ALA A 96 -10.50 -8.90 0.90
N GLY A 97 -10.83 -7.63 0.60
CA GLY A 97 -10.87 -7.13 -0.78
C GLY A 97 -9.49 -6.89 -1.38
N GLY A 98 -8.46 -6.69 -0.55
CA GLY A 98 -7.07 -6.55 -0.98
C GLY A 98 -6.89 -5.56 -2.13
N LYS A 99 -6.17 -5.98 -3.17
CA LYS A 99 -5.92 -5.17 -4.38
C LYS A 99 -7.18 -4.84 -5.18
N ASP A 100 -8.24 -5.64 -5.05
CA ASP A 100 -9.46 -5.48 -5.84
C ASP A 100 -10.32 -4.32 -5.31
N MET A 101 -10.03 -3.82 -4.10
CA MET A 101 -10.61 -2.56 -3.60
C MET A 101 -10.26 -1.34 -4.47
N ASP A 102 -9.08 -1.36 -5.08
CA ASP A 102 -8.61 -0.30 -5.98
C ASP A 102 -9.02 -0.52 -7.44
N ALA A 103 -9.60 -1.69 -7.74
CA ALA A 103 -10.03 -2.02 -9.09
C ALA A 103 -11.26 -1.20 -9.52
N ILE A 104 -11.30 -0.86 -10.81
CA ILE A 104 -12.34 -0.04 -11.42
C ILE A 104 -13.43 -0.96 -11.98
N VAL A 105 -14.64 -0.83 -11.46
CA VAL A 105 -15.82 -1.57 -11.92
C VAL A 105 -16.35 -0.95 -13.21
N VAL A 106 -16.53 -1.78 -14.24
CA VAL A 106 -17.09 -1.42 -15.55
C VAL A 106 -18.22 -2.37 -15.92
N ASP A 107 -19.15 -1.90 -16.74
CA ASP A 107 -20.29 -2.70 -17.20
C ASP A 107 -19.88 -3.90 -18.08
N LYS A 108 -18.98 -3.69 -19.05
CA LYS A 108 -18.59 -4.69 -20.04
C LYS A 108 -17.08 -4.77 -20.26
N LYS A 109 -16.64 -5.89 -20.84
CA LYS A 109 -15.23 -6.09 -21.25
C LYS A 109 -14.75 -5.03 -22.24
N GLU A 110 -15.58 -4.66 -23.22
CA GLU A 110 -15.20 -3.70 -24.26
C GLU A 110 -14.82 -2.35 -23.65
N THR A 111 -15.66 -1.83 -22.75
CA THR A 111 -15.38 -0.57 -22.01
C THR A 111 -14.12 -0.68 -21.16
N GLY A 112 -13.86 -1.84 -20.56
CA GLY A 112 -12.60 -2.10 -19.86
C GLY A 112 -11.38 -1.96 -20.77
N PHE A 113 -11.43 -2.53 -21.98
CA PHE A 113 -10.33 -2.42 -22.94
C PHE A 113 -10.12 -0.98 -23.43
N GLU A 114 -11.19 -0.24 -23.71
CA GLU A 114 -11.12 1.18 -24.08
C GLU A 114 -10.48 2.01 -22.97
N CYS A 115 -10.84 1.76 -21.70
CA CYS A 115 -10.24 2.44 -20.56
C CYS A 115 -8.75 2.11 -20.41
N ILE A 116 -8.35 0.84 -20.61
CA ILE A 116 -6.94 0.43 -20.58
C ILE A 116 -6.15 1.15 -21.68
N GLN A 117 -6.71 1.25 -22.88
CA GLN A 117 -6.10 1.96 -23.99
C GLN A 117 -5.92 3.45 -23.66
N TYR A 118 -6.97 4.09 -23.14
CA TYR A 118 -6.92 5.48 -22.70
C TYR A 118 -5.81 5.73 -21.65
N LEU A 119 -5.72 4.89 -20.61
CA LEU A 119 -4.68 5.04 -19.58
C LEU A 119 -3.25 4.92 -20.14
N ARG A 120 -3.05 4.05 -21.14
CA ARG A 120 -1.76 3.90 -21.85
C ARG A 120 -1.42 5.14 -22.67
N GLU A 121 -2.38 5.65 -23.43
CA GLU A 121 -2.21 6.85 -24.28
C GLU A 121 -1.89 8.08 -23.42
N GLN A 122 -2.58 8.24 -22.29
CA GLN A 122 -2.36 9.33 -21.34
C GLN A 122 -1.16 9.11 -20.41
N ARG A 123 -0.46 7.97 -20.50
CA ARG A 123 0.69 7.60 -19.67
C ARG A 123 0.42 7.74 -18.16
N VAL A 124 -0.81 7.45 -17.74
CA VAL A 124 -1.24 7.55 -16.34
C VAL A 124 -0.72 6.37 -15.51
N GLY A 125 -0.62 5.19 -16.13
CA GLY A 125 -0.19 3.96 -15.48
C GLY A 125 -1.08 2.78 -15.83
N THR A 126 -1.10 1.78 -14.96
CA THR A 126 -1.95 0.59 -15.09
C THR A 126 -3.00 0.59 -13.98
N ALA A 127 -4.19 0.10 -14.31
CA ALA A 127 -5.27 -0.12 -13.35
C ALA A 127 -5.94 -1.47 -13.65
N THR A 128 -6.54 -2.08 -12.63
CA THR A 128 -7.33 -3.30 -12.77
C THR A 128 -8.77 -2.92 -13.06
N PHE A 129 -9.38 -3.58 -14.04
CA PHE A 129 -10.78 -3.36 -14.41
C PHE A 129 -11.59 -4.63 -14.13
N LEU A 130 -12.76 -4.48 -13.52
CA LEU A 130 -13.69 -5.55 -13.19
C LEU A 130 -14.94 -5.46 -14.09
N PRO A 131 -15.00 -6.22 -15.19
CA PRO A 131 -16.12 -6.17 -16.12
C PRO A 131 -17.30 -6.99 -15.62
N LEU A 132 -18.41 -6.32 -15.28
CA LEU A 132 -19.58 -6.94 -14.65
C LEU A 132 -20.26 -7.99 -15.53
N ASP A 133 -20.25 -7.84 -16.85
CA ASP A 133 -20.81 -8.80 -17.80
C ASP A 133 -20.22 -10.22 -17.68
N SER A 134 -18.94 -10.32 -17.32
CA SER A 134 -18.13 -11.52 -17.51
C SER A 134 -17.34 -11.94 -16.26
N ILE A 135 -17.42 -11.15 -15.20
CA ILE A 135 -16.79 -11.45 -13.91
C ILE A 135 -17.31 -12.78 -13.35
N GLN A 136 -16.38 -13.63 -12.93
CA GLN A 136 -16.68 -14.94 -12.36
C GLN A 136 -16.81 -14.79 -10.84
N VAL A 137 -18.00 -15.06 -10.31
CA VAL A 137 -18.24 -15.00 -8.86
C VAL A 137 -18.31 -16.41 -8.27
N PRO A 138 -18.08 -16.59 -6.96
CA PRO A 138 -18.31 -17.86 -6.29
C PRO A 138 -19.72 -18.42 -6.59
N ASN A 139 -19.83 -19.75 -6.66
CA ASN A 139 -21.12 -20.40 -6.89
C ASN A 139 -22.09 -20.05 -5.74
N PRO A 140 -23.28 -19.48 -6.03
CA PRO A 140 -24.25 -19.12 -5.00
C PRO A 140 -24.61 -20.26 -4.06
N GLN A 141 -24.74 -21.49 -4.59
CA GLN A 141 -25.08 -22.66 -3.78
C GLN A 141 -24.01 -23.02 -2.75
N SER A 142 -22.72 -22.84 -3.10
CA SER A 142 -21.64 -23.12 -2.15
C SER A 142 -21.53 -22.01 -1.11
N THR A 143 -21.71 -20.75 -1.52
CA THR A 143 -21.75 -19.60 -0.62
C THR A 143 -22.90 -19.70 0.39
N ASP A 144 -24.09 -20.13 -0.04
CA ASP A 144 -25.25 -20.29 0.86
C ASP A 144 -25.09 -21.47 1.83
N ARG A 145 -24.44 -22.55 1.42
CA ARG A 145 -24.08 -23.64 2.34
C ARG A 145 -23.11 -23.16 3.41
N LEU A 146 -22.08 -22.40 3.03
CA LEU A 146 -21.15 -21.80 3.99
C LEU A 146 -21.88 -20.87 4.94
N ARG A 147 -22.75 -19.98 4.41
CA ARG A 147 -23.59 -19.09 5.20
C ARG A 147 -24.42 -19.86 6.23
N GLY A 148 -25.08 -20.95 5.84
CA GLY A 148 -25.86 -21.79 6.75
C GLY A 148 -25.00 -22.44 7.84
N ASN A 149 -23.83 -22.96 7.49
CA ASN A 149 -22.90 -23.56 8.46
C ASN A 149 -22.40 -22.56 9.50
N LEU A 150 -22.11 -21.32 9.08
CA LEU A 150 -21.61 -20.26 9.98
C LEU A 150 -22.68 -19.76 10.95
N GLN A 151 -23.96 -19.84 10.59
CA GLN A 151 -25.07 -19.45 11.48
C GLN A 151 -25.21 -20.38 12.69
N SER A 152 -24.81 -21.65 12.55
CA SER A 152 -24.82 -22.63 13.64
C SER A 152 -23.86 -22.30 14.79
N ASP A 153 -22.81 -21.50 14.52
CA ASP A 153 -21.74 -21.14 15.47
C ASP A 153 -22.04 -19.83 16.26
N GLY A 154 -23.29 -19.38 16.31
CA GLY A 154 -23.72 -18.35 17.26
C GLY A 154 -23.26 -16.92 16.94
N ALA A 155 -23.53 -16.45 15.70
CA ALA A 155 -23.26 -15.08 15.22
C ALA A 155 -21.80 -14.60 15.22
N LYS A 156 -20.86 -15.45 15.66
CA LYS A 156 -19.42 -15.18 15.77
C LYS A 156 -18.73 -15.03 14.41
N TYR A 157 -19.20 -15.75 13.40
CA TYR A 157 -18.64 -15.74 12.06
C TYR A 157 -19.66 -15.28 11.03
N ARG A 158 -19.22 -14.47 10.06
CA ARG A 158 -20.05 -13.96 8.96
C ARG A 158 -19.27 -13.97 7.66
N LEU A 159 -19.94 -14.11 6.53
CA LEU A 159 -19.27 -13.92 5.24
C LEU A 159 -18.95 -12.43 5.05
N CYS A 160 -17.78 -12.16 4.49
CA CYS A 160 -17.32 -10.80 4.23
C CYS A 160 -18.30 -10.05 3.30
N CYS A 161 -18.86 -10.75 2.31
CA CYS A 161 -19.85 -10.17 1.38
C CYS A 161 -21.16 -9.73 2.07
N ASP A 162 -21.46 -10.21 3.28
CA ASP A 162 -22.68 -9.83 4.02
C ASP A 162 -22.48 -8.61 4.91
N VAL A 163 -21.22 -8.33 5.27
CA VAL A 163 -20.87 -7.15 6.06
C VAL A 163 -20.53 -5.95 5.17
N ILE A 164 -20.78 -6.04 3.87
CA ILE A 164 -20.56 -4.99 2.88
C ILE A 164 -21.91 -4.54 2.30
N SER A 165 -22.18 -3.23 2.41
CA SER A 165 -23.28 -2.55 1.76
C SER A 165 -22.82 -1.99 0.41
N CYS A 166 -23.59 -2.27 -0.66
CA CYS A 166 -23.35 -1.78 -2.01
C CYS A 166 -24.65 -1.86 -2.82
N ASP A 167 -24.67 -1.21 -3.99
CA ASP A 167 -25.77 -1.33 -4.94
C ASP A 167 -25.77 -2.71 -5.61
N GLU A 168 -26.96 -3.21 -5.99
CA GLU A 168 -27.12 -4.54 -6.59
C GLU A 168 -26.30 -4.69 -7.89
N GLU A 169 -26.17 -3.60 -8.65
CA GLU A 169 -25.37 -3.57 -9.89
C GLU A 169 -23.88 -3.87 -9.62
N VAL A 170 -23.37 -3.54 -8.43
CA VAL A 170 -21.95 -3.71 -8.05
C VAL A 170 -21.73 -4.99 -7.23
N ARG A 171 -22.80 -5.64 -6.78
CA ARG A 171 -22.74 -6.80 -5.89
C ARG A 171 -21.88 -7.95 -6.45
N ARG A 172 -21.89 -8.16 -7.77
CA ARG A 172 -21.01 -9.14 -8.43
C ARG A 172 -19.52 -8.79 -8.29
N ALA A 173 -19.16 -7.51 -8.38
CA ALA A 173 -17.78 -7.07 -8.17
C ALA A 173 -17.34 -7.27 -6.71
N VAL A 174 -18.23 -7.01 -5.74
CA VAL A 174 -17.96 -7.28 -4.33
C VAL A 174 -17.75 -8.78 -4.09
N MET A 175 -18.63 -9.64 -4.60
CA MET A 175 -18.51 -11.10 -4.48
C MET A 175 -17.23 -11.66 -5.10
N TYR A 176 -16.77 -11.08 -6.21
CA TYR A 176 -15.49 -11.42 -6.79
C TYR A 176 -14.33 -11.03 -5.87
N ALA A 177 -14.31 -9.77 -5.41
CA ALA A 177 -13.20 -9.23 -4.62
C ALA A 177 -13.02 -9.94 -3.28
N VAL A 178 -14.11 -10.23 -2.57
CA VAL A 178 -14.02 -10.85 -1.23
C VAL A 178 -14.22 -12.37 -1.24
N GLY A 179 -14.74 -12.93 -2.33
CA GLY A 179 -15.01 -14.36 -2.45
C GLY A 179 -15.87 -14.92 -1.30
N ASN A 180 -15.49 -16.11 -0.82
CA ASN A 180 -16.07 -16.76 0.34
C ASN A 180 -15.28 -16.47 1.64
N THR A 181 -14.66 -15.28 1.74
CA THR A 181 -13.92 -14.89 2.94
C THR A 181 -14.86 -14.79 4.14
N VAL A 182 -14.42 -15.30 5.29
CA VAL A 182 -15.17 -15.27 6.55
C VAL A 182 -14.51 -14.26 7.48
N VAL A 183 -15.33 -13.42 8.10
CA VAL A 183 -14.93 -12.47 9.14
C VAL A 183 -15.40 -13.00 10.49
N ALA A 184 -14.49 -13.05 11.45
CA ALA A 184 -14.77 -13.39 12.85
C ALA A 184 -14.79 -12.12 13.70
N GLU A 185 -15.63 -12.11 14.74
CA GLU A 185 -15.51 -11.19 15.88
C GLU A 185 -14.64 -11.75 17.00
#